data_AF-A0A5F8GM63-F1
#
_entry.id   AF-A0A5F8GM63-F1
#
_cell.length_a   1.000
_cell.length_b   1.000
_cell.length_c   1.000
_cell.angle_alpha   90.00
_cell.angle_beta   90.00
_cell.angle_gamma   90.00
#
_symmetry.space_group_name_H-M   'P 1'
#
loop_
_entity.id
_entity.type
_entity.pdbx_description
1 polymer ?
#
loop_
_entity_poly.entity_id
_entity_poly.type
_entity_poly.pdbx_seq_one_letter_code
_entity_poly.pdbx_strand_id
1 'polypeptide(L)' 'MSQATKRKHVVQEVLGEHMVPSDQQQIVRVLGTPGNNLHKVETAQETILLHSTFSSLTP' A
#
# COMPACT_ATOMS: atom_id res chain seq x y z
N MET A 1 -8.94 14.89 -10.71
CA MET A 1 -8.77 14.01 -11.89
C MET A 1 -9.89 12.96 -11.88
N SER A 2 -10.33 12.43 -13.03
CA SER A 2 -11.30 11.33 -13.02
C SER A 2 -10.70 10.06 -12.37
N GLN A 3 -11.54 9.17 -11.86
CA GLN A 3 -11.10 7.88 -11.32
C GLN A 3 -10.28 7.07 -12.33
N ALA A 4 -10.70 7.07 -13.60
CA ALA A 4 -9.97 6.41 -14.68
C ALA A 4 -8.59 7.05 -14.91
N THR A 5 -8.51 8.38 -14.89
CA THR A 5 -7.25 9.12 -15.02
C THR A 5 -6.30 8.82 -13.86
N LYS A 6 -6.80 8.77 -12.61
CA LYS A 6 -5.98 8.44 -11.43
C LYS A 6 -5.47 7.01 -11.48
N ARG A 7 -6.32 6.03 -11.83
CA ARG A 7 -5.90 4.63 -12.04
C ARG A 7 -4.78 4.52 -13.07
N LYS A 8 -4.91 5.19 -14.23
CA LYS A 8 -3.86 5.20 -15.27
C LYS A 8 -2.52 5.71 -14.71
N HIS A 9 -2.54 6.78 -13.94
CA HIS A 9 -1.32 7.37 -13.38
C HIS A 9 -0.68 6.46 -12.34
N VAL A 10 -1.46 5.95 -11.38
CA VAL A 10 -0.97 5.06 -10.31
C VAL A 10 -0.35 3.78 -10.89
N VAL A 11 -0.97 3.17 -11.91
CA VAL A 11 -0.42 1.98 -12.56
C VAL A 11 0.94 2.25 -13.23
N GLN A 12 1.10 3.44 -13.83
CA GLN A 12 2.38 3.82 -14.46
C GLN A 12 3.48 4.05 -13.40
N GLU A 13 3.16 4.69 -12.27
CA GLU A 13 4.12 4.92 -11.18
C GLU A 13 4.65 3.61 -10.56
N VAL A 14 3.77 2.61 -10.38
CA VAL A 14 4.15 1.31 -9.79
C VAL A 14 5.13 0.52 -10.67
N LEU A 15 5.11 0.73 -11.98
CA LEU A 15 6.03 0.09 -12.94
C LEU A 15 7.37 0.83 -13.10
N GLY A 16 7.53 1.97 -12.42
CA GLY A 16 8.75 2.78 -12.46
C GLY A 16 9.85 2.25 -11.55
N GLU A 17 10.67 3.18 -11.05
CA GLU A 17 11.81 2.87 -10.18
C GLU A 17 11.37 2.39 -8.79
N HIS A 18 12.17 1.49 -8.21
CA HIS A 18 11.96 1.03 -6.85
C HIS A 18 12.39 2.12 -5.86
N MET A 19 11.51 2.47 -4.91
CA MET A 19 11.85 3.40 -3.84
C MET A 19 12.49 2.66 -2.65
N VAL A 20 13.59 3.21 -2.14
CA VAL A 20 14.17 2.79 -0.85
C VAL A 20 13.34 3.38 0.28
N PRO A 21 12.95 2.59 1.30
CA PRO A 21 12.22 3.10 2.46
C PRO A 21 12.97 4.23 3.18
N SER A 22 12.25 5.27 3.60
CA SER A 22 12.80 6.28 4.51
C SER A 22 12.85 5.78 5.96
N ASP A 23 13.47 6.55 6.87
CA ASP A 23 13.64 6.19 8.29
C ASP A 23 12.34 5.86 9.02
N GLN A 24 11.20 6.40 8.56
CA GLN A 24 9.88 6.17 9.16
C GLN A 24 9.07 5.08 8.42
N GLN A 25 9.61 4.51 7.36
CA GLN A 25 8.96 3.48 6.56
C GLN A 25 9.58 2.12 6.85
N GLN A 26 8.75 1.08 6.83
CA GLN A 26 9.19 -0.29 7.06
C GLN A 26 8.64 -1.21 5.98
N ILE A 27 9.43 -2.21 5.61
CA ILE A 27 9.00 -3.28 4.71
C ILE A 27 8.24 -4.31 5.54
N VAL A 28 7.04 -4.67 5.09
CA VAL A 28 6.15 -5.63 5.77
C VAL A 28 5.61 -6.65 4.79
N ARG A 29 5.23 -7.83 5.30
CA ARG A 29 4.60 -8.90 4.52
C ARG A 29 3.10 -8.91 4.75
N VAL A 30 2.30 -8.96 3.68
CA VAL A 30 0.83 -9.08 3.80
C VAL A 30 0.44 -10.53 4.06
N LEU A 31 -0.33 -10.77 5.12
CA LEU A 31 -0.82 -12.10 5.51
C LEU A 31 -2.27 -12.36 5.04
N GLY A 32 -3.09 -11.32 4.91
CA GLY A 32 -4.48 -11.45 4.47
C GLY A 32 -5.26 -10.14 4.59
N THR A 33 -6.52 -10.13 4.17
CA THR A 33 -7.38 -8.94 4.25
C THR A 33 -8.68 -9.23 5.02
N PRO A 34 -8.94 -8.52 6.14
CA PRO A 34 -10.22 -8.58 6.83
C PRO A 34 -11.34 -7.75 6.17
N GLY A 35 -11.06 -6.98 5.11
CA GLY A 35 -12.03 -6.08 4.45
C GLY A 35 -11.87 -4.60 4.82
N ASN A 36 -12.72 -3.72 4.28
CA ASN A 36 -12.72 -2.26 4.52
C ASN A 36 -11.35 -1.57 4.32
N ASN A 37 -10.61 -1.95 3.27
CA ASN A 37 -9.25 -1.45 2.99
C ASN A 37 -8.21 -1.74 4.09
N LEU A 38 -8.50 -2.69 4.98
CA LEU A 38 -7.56 -3.16 6.00
C LEU A 38 -6.86 -4.43 5.53
N HIS A 39 -5.58 -4.53 5.87
CA HIS A 39 -4.71 -5.66 5.56
C HIS A 39 -3.96 -6.08 6.82
N LYS A 40 -4.00 -7.38 7.14
CA LYS A 40 -3.13 -7.97 8.16
C LYS A 40 -1.71 -8.03 7.59
N VAL A 41 -0.77 -7.44 8.30
CA VAL A 41 0.64 -7.41 7.91
C VAL A 41 1.51 -7.91 9.04
N GLU A 42 2.67 -8.44 8.67
CA GLU A 42 3.71 -8.91 9.58
C GLU A 42 4.99 -8.09 9.34
N THR A 43 5.57 -7.60 10.43
CA THR A 43 6.85 -6.86 10.41
C THR A 43 8.04 -7.81 10.49
N ALA A 44 9.25 -7.29 10.26
CA ALA A 44 10.49 -8.06 10.41
C ALA A 44 10.73 -8.54 11.86
N GLN A 45 10.05 -7.95 12.84
CA GLN A 45 10.08 -8.33 14.26
C GLN A 45 8.94 -9.30 14.62
N GLU A 46 8.37 -10.01 13.64
CA GLU A 46 7.28 -10.99 13.80
C GLU A 46 6.03 -10.43 14.50
N THR A 47 5.83 -9.11 14.41
CA THR A 47 4.66 -8.44 14.99
C THR A 47 3.56 -8.34 13.94
N ILE A 48 2.36 -8.81 14.28
CA ILE A 48 1.19 -8.78 13.40
C ILE A 48 0.33 -7.54 13.71
N LEU A 49 0.08 -6.72 12.70
CA LEU A 49 -0.69 -5.47 12.81
C LEU A 49 -1.72 -5.35 11.68
N LEU A 50 -2.67 -4.43 11.83
CA LEU A 50 -3.59 -4.03 10.76
C LEU A 50 -3.09 -2.76 10.10
N HIS A 51 -2.92 -2.80 8.79
CA HIS A 51 -2.52 -1.66 7.97
C HIS A 51 -3.66 -1.25 7.04
N SER A 52 -3.95 0.06 6.99
CA SER A 52 -4.95 0.63 6.08
C SER A 52 -4.30 0.98 4.74
N THR A 53 -4.91 0.58 3.63
CA THR A 53 -4.49 1.05 2.31
C THR A 53 -5.20 2.33 1.95
N PHE A 54 -4.45 3.30 1.43
CA PHE A 54 -5.03 4.50 0.85
C PHE A 54 -5.89 4.14 -0.36
N SER A 55 -7.12 4.67 -0.40
CA SER A 55 -7.98 4.51 -1.57
C SER A 55 -7.42 5.36 -2.71
N SER A 56 -7.01 4.73 -3.81
CA SER A 56 -6.64 5.42 -5.05
C SER A 56 -7.85 6.01 -5.78
N LEU A 57 -9.06 5.85 -5.22
CA LEU A 57 -10.34 6.23 -5.81
C LEU A 57 -11.02 7.42 -5.11
N THR A 58 -10.39 8.02 -4.09
CA THR A 58 -10.86 9.29 -3.53
C THR A 58 -10.45 10.45 -4.42
N PRO A 59 -11.37 11.38 -4.74
CA PRO A 59 -11.12 12.49 -5.66
C PRO A 59 -10.04 13.47 -5.19
#